data_AF-C3JBU3-F1
#
_entry.id   AF-C3JBU3-F1
#
_cell.length_a   1.000
_cell.length_b   1.000
_cell.length_c   1.000
_cell.angle_alpha   90.00
_cell.angle_beta   90.00
_cell.angle_gamma   90.00
#
_symmetry.space_group_name_H-M   'P 1'
#
loop_
_entity.id
_entity.type
_entity.pdbx_description
1 polymer ?
#
loop_
_entity_poly.entity_id
_entity_poly.type
_entity_poly.pdbx_seq_one_letter_code
_entity_poly.pdbx_strand_id
1 'polypeptide(L)'
;MKKKRRYRGPLLSHKEEGRKKEEATNALNLPEFSVPSVILSLIEDRHYRPQEIAILANTNKEVAALAGCLITYAQEHPEKAPLLKFVSGEALNITNSAIVRFLISLLKDLSEGRTRNKALYRTALVHYEQLISNAPKGAESGLLPFDQLHSSCLEQLPYLSLYDLVESIIHQLYPLIAPADQPYITALLDQLYLYHCDEVADLQGFLDWWEVKGIKTTLPFDDGGDAIRIMTIHKSKGLGFPLVLLPFLDWDLSTGKHKSSYIWSHPSPLLTQEIGCQLPIVPLEMSSKLAKTFYIGDYYKEKTDAIIDRLNLFYVAMTRAKQGIVLWLPDPTELDEKKVTFDLSKLLGSLLQQSEIEKLITPIPPHSGVDSGDKQEQTKPSYPFPGISPHTERTQRIAIKRTGSQAYKENRSIRFGSAMHYILSLINTHHDVDNAVEQALNEGALLREEKESIVEYLQKELSRPEVALWFSPEVQVFNEQTILLSLQSHTYRPDRIVVTPQNEAIVIDYKFGKPLPRYRRQVQRYMQLLSKMGYSAVRGYLWYFASESSQIEEILPAPNN
;
A
#
# COMPACT_ATOMS: atom_id res chain seq x y z
N MET A 1 -14.09 76.79 25.66
CA MET A 1 -13.23 75.58 25.72
C MET A 1 -14.06 74.36 25.39
N LYS A 2 -13.47 73.36 24.72
CA LYS A 2 -14.02 72.06 24.23
C LYS A 2 -14.55 72.03 22.78
N LYS A 3 -13.61 71.63 21.92
CA LYS A 3 -13.67 70.67 20.78
C LYS A 3 -14.81 70.79 19.75
N LYS A 4 -14.49 71.42 18.61
CA LYS A 4 -15.13 71.21 17.31
C LYS A 4 -14.89 69.76 16.83
N ARG A 5 -15.95 68.95 16.71
CA ARG A 5 -16.01 67.78 15.83
C ARG A 5 -16.86 68.16 14.62
N ARG A 6 -16.25 68.20 13.43
CA ARG A 6 -16.95 68.36 12.15
C ARG A 6 -17.27 66.96 11.61
N TYR A 7 -18.55 66.77 11.31
CA TYR A 7 -19.08 65.69 10.47
C TYR A 7 -18.66 65.95 9.02
N ARG A 8 -18.12 64.94 8.33
CA ARG A 8 -18.12 64.80 6.86
C ARG A 8 -18.22 63.31 6.55
N GLY A 9 -19.27 62.92 5.84
CA GLY A 9 -19.48 61.54 5.40
C GLY A 9 -18.43 61.08 4.38
N PRO A 10 -18.26 59.76 4.18
CA PRO A 10 -17.33 59.27 3.18
C PRO A 10 -18.01 59.26 1.80
N LEU A 11 -17.48 60.09 0.90
CA LEU A 11 -17.63 59.94 -0.54
C LEU A 11 -16.88 58.69 -1.00
N LEU A 12 -17.54 57.92 -1.85
CA LEU A 12 -16.96 56.82 -2.62
C LEU A 12 -15.78 57.32 -3.46
N SER A 13 -14.61 56.72 -3.26
CA SER A 13 -13.61 56.56 -4.30
C SER A 13 -12.88 55.24 -4.06
N HIS A 14 -12.71 54.49 -5.15
CA HIS A 14 -12.24 53.12 -5.23
C HIS A 14 -10.95 52.87 -4.43
N LYS A 15 -10.98 51.88 -3.53
CA LYS A 15 -9.80 51.17 -3.04
C LYS A 15 -9.73 49.81 -3.75
N GLU A 16 -8.99 49.76 -4.84
CA GLU A 16 -8.59 48.53 -5.55
C GLU A 16 -7.29 47.90 -5.01
N GLU A 17 -6.78 48.33 -3.85
CA GLU A 17 -5.50 47.84 -3.30
C GLU A 17 -5.63 46.71 -2.26
N GLY A 18 -6.85 46.20 -2.01
CA GLY A 18 -7.08 45.20 -0.96
C GLY A 18 -7.18 43.74 -1.41
N ARG A 19 -7.17 43.45 -2.71
CA ARG A 19 -7.56 42.12 -3.23
C ARG A 19 -6.47 41.34 -3.96
N LYS A 20 -5.22 41.85 -4.00
CA LYS A 20 -4.09 41.23 -4.71
C LYS A 20 -3.05 40.52 -3.82
N LYS A 21 -3.30 40.32 -2.52
CA LYS A 21 -2.30 39.78 -1.58
C LYS A 21 -2.59 38.40 -0.97
N GLU A 22 -3.68 37.73 -1.37
CA GLU A 22 -4.02 36.38 -0.85
C GLU A 22 -4.07 35.27 -1.92
N GLU A 23 -3.79 35.58 -3.19
CA GLU A 23 -3.69 34.57 -4.28
C GLU A 23 -2.24 34.21 -4.67
N ALA A 24 -1.24 34.62 -3.88
CA ALA A 24 0.15 34.20 -4.06
C ALA A 24 0.47 32.96 -3.22
N THR A 25 -0.23 31.85 -3.45
CA THR A 25 0.07 30.55 -2.86
C THR A 25 0.74 29.64 -3.89
N ASN A 26 2.07 29.53 -3.80
CA ASN A 26 2.90 28.47 -4.41
C ASN A 26 2.65 28.15 -5.91
N ALA A 27 2.82 29.13 -6.80
CA ALA A 27 3.10 28.80 -8.20
C ALA A 27 4.52 28.21 -8.26
N LEU A 28 4.66 26.92 -8.59
CA LEU A 28 5.98 26.37 -8.95
C LEU A 28 6.44 27.10 -10.22
N ASN A 29 7.64 27.68 -10.18
CA ASN A 29 8.26 28.27 -11.35
C ASN A 29 8.66 27.13 -12.30
N LEU A 30 7.85 26.91 -13.34
CA LEU A 30 8.24 26.03 -14.44
C LEU A 30 9.39 26.70 -15.22
N PRO A 31 10.40 25.94 -15.70
CA PRO A 31 11.54 26.51 -16.42
C PRO A 31 11.13 27.22 -17.72
N GLU A 32 11.90 28.24 -18.11
CA GLU A 32 11.63 29.11 -19.29
C GLU A 32 11.60 28.36 -20.63
N PHE A 33 12.31 27.22 -20.75
CA PHE A 33 12.10 26.27 -21.84
C PHE A 33 11.03 25.26 -21.42
N SER A 34 9.88 25.27 -22.12
CA SER A 34 8.78 24.37 -21.79
C SER A 34 9.22 22.92 -21.94
N VAL A 35 9.14 22.15 -20.86
CA VAL A 35 9.39 20.70 -20.86
C VAL A 35 8.74 19.98 -22.06
N PRO A 36 7.49 20.32 -22.48
CA PRO A 36 6.90 19.77 -23.71
C PRO A 36 7.73 19.98 -24.98
N SER A 37 8.33 21.15 -25.18
CA SER A 37 9.11 21.46 -26.39
C SER A 37 10.35 20.59 -26.52
N VAL A 38 11.05 20.34 -25.42
CA VAL A 38 12.25 19.48 -25.40
C VAL A 38 11.86 18.03 -25.68
N ILE A 39 10.76 17.55 -25.10
CA ILE A 39 10.23 16.21 -25.37
C ILE A 39 9.92 16.06 -26.86
N LEU A 40 9.25 17.04 -27.46
CA LEU A 40 8.93 17.03 -28.88
C LEU A 40 10.18 17.00 -29.75
N SER A 41 11.22 17.79 -29.44
CA SER A 41 12.49 17.73 -30.18
C SER A 41 13.17 16.35 -30.06
N LEU A 42 13.11 15.70 -28.89
CA LEU A 42 13.66 14.35 -28.71
C LEU A 42 12.89 13.30 -29.52
N ILE A 43 11.57 13.45 -29.66
CA ILE A 43 10.73 12.52 -30.42
C ILE A 43 10.81 12.80 -31.92
N GLU A 44 10.62 14.05 -32.34
CA GLU A 44 10.52 14.47 -33.74
C GLU A 44 11.91 14.52 -34.41
N ASP A 45 12.90 15.18 -33.80
CA ASP A 45 14.22 15.42 -34.41
C ASP A 45 15.21 14.28 -34.15
N ARG A 46 15.08 13.62 -32.99
CA ARG A 46 16.02 12.57 -32.55
C ARG A 46 15.43 11.16 -32.60
N HIS A 47 14.17 11.02 -33.00
CA HIS A 47 13.47 9.74 -33.23
C HIS A 47 13.39 8.80 -32.03
N TYR A 48 13.37 9.34 -30.81
CA TYR A 48 13.11 8.54 -29.61
C TYR A 48 11.62 8.23 -29.46
N ARG A 49 11.30 7.04 -28.94
CA ARG A 49 9.91 6.70 -28.63
C ARG A 49 9.48 7.30 -27.28
N PRO A 50 8.23 7.74 -27.11
CA PRO A 50 7.69 8.21 -25.83
C PRO A 50 8.05 7.30 -24.63
N GLN A 51 7.93 5.98 -24.77
CA GLN A 51 8.27 5.01 -23.71
C GLN A 51 9.75 5.01 -23.27
N GLU A 52 10.66 5.54 -24.09
CA GLU A 52 12.10 5.60 -23.82
C GLU A 52 12.49 6.85 -23.02
N ILE A 53 11.55 7.77 -22.82
CA ILE A 53 11.72 9.03 -22.11
C ILE A 53 11.14 8.91 -20.70
N ALA A 54 11.97 9.17 -19.70
CA ALA A 54 11.53 9.31 -18.32
C ALA A 54 11.80 10.73 -17.79
N ILE A 55 10.80 11.33 -17.14
CA ILE A 55 10.91 12.60 -16.42
C ILE A 55 10.93 12.29 -14.93
N LEU A 56 12.02 12.67 -14.27
CA LEU A 56 12.22 12.43 -12.84
C LEU A 56 12.12 13.73 -12.06
N ALA A 57 11.37 13.67 -10.96
CA ALA A 57 11.22 14.78 -10.02
C ALA A 57 11.53 14.35 -8.58
N ASN A 58 11.85 15.30 -7.71
CA ASN A 58 12.15 15.00 -6.31
C ASN A 58 10.86 14.78 -5.52
N THR A 59 9.86 15.63 -5.76
CA THR A 59 8.59 15.58 -5.04
C THR A 59 7.40 15.20 -5.92
N ASN A 60 6.39 14.63 -5.27
CA ASN A 60 5.08 14.37 -5.86
C ASN A 60 4.41 15.66 -6.41
N LYS A 61 4.59 16.80 -5.73
CA LYS A 61 4.05 18.08 -6.22
C LYS A 61 4.64 18.48 -7.57
N GLU A 62 5.94 18.28 -7.75
CA GLU A 62 6.61 18.50 -9.04
C GLU A 62 6.10 17.53 -10.11
N VAL A 63 5.90 16.26 -9.78
CA VAL A 63 5.30 15.26 -10.70
C VAL A 63 3.92 15.71 -11.17
N ALA A 64 3.06 16.16 -10.25
CA ALA A 64 1.72 16.67 -10.57
C ALA A 64 1.78 17.94 -11.43
N ALA A 65 2.72 18.85 -11.15
CA ALA A 65 2.91 20.06 -11.95
C ALA A 65 3.34 19.75 -13.39
N LEU A 66 4.25 18.77 -13.58
CA LEU A 66 4.67 18.31 -14.91
C LEU A 66 3.53 17.66 -15.68
N ALA A 67 2.74 16.81 -15.01
CA ALA A 67 1.56 16.20 -15.61
C ALA A 67 0.55 17.27 -16.07
N GLY A 68 0.26 18.25 -15.22
CA GLY A 68 -0.60 19.38 -15.56
C GLY A 68 -0.07 20.18 -16.76
N CYS A 69 1.23 20.51 -16.77
CA CYS A 69 1.89 21.21 -17.86
C CYS A 69 1.74 20.47 -19.20
N LEU A 70 1.95 19.15 -19.22
CA LEU A 70 1.81 18.33 -20.43
C LEU A 70 0.35 18.24 -20.90
N ILE A 71 -0.62 18.12 -19.98
CA ILE A 71 -2.05 18.12 -20.32
C ILE A 71 -2.45 19.46 -20.94
N THR A 72 -2.10 20.58 -20.30
CA THR A 72 -2.43 21.92 -20.82
C THR A 72 -1.83 22.13 -22.20
N TYR A 73 -0.55 21.77 -22.38
CA TYR A 73 0.10 21.88 -23.68
C TYR A 73 -0.56 20.99 -24.76
N ALA A 74 -0.95 19.76 -24.40
CA ALA A 74 -1.66 18.85 -25.31
C ALA A 74 -3.07 19.35 -25.68
N GLN A 75 -3.72 20.10 -24.79
CA GLN A 75 -5.02 20.74 -25.07
C GLN A 75 -4.86 21.96 -26.00
N GLU A 76 -3.81 22.76 -25.81
CA GLU A 76 -3.47 23.90 -26.67
C GLU A 76 -2.97 23.45 -28.06
N HIS A 77 -2.37 22.26 -28.14
CA HIS A 77 -1.80 21.66 -29.36
C HIS A 77 -2.33 20.23 -29.60
N PRO A 78 -3.60 20.07 -30.04
CA PRO A 78 -4.21 18.75 -30.24
C PRO A 78 -3.45 17.84 -31.21
N GLU A 79 -2.74 18.41 -32.18
CA GLU A 79 -1.91 17.68 -33.15
C GLU A 79 -0.71 16.98 -32.51
N LYS A 80 -0.22 17.49 -31.37
CA LYS A 80 0.95 16.96 -30.64
C LYS A 80 0.56 16.08 -29.44
N ALA A 81 -0.71 16.08 -29.06
CA ALA A 81 -1.24 15.30 -27.94
C ALA A 81 -0.86 13.79 -27.99
N PRO A 82 -0.82 13.11 -29.16
CA PRO A 82 -0.40 11.71 -29.21
C PRO A 82 1.04 11.46 -28.78
N LEU A 83 1.95 12.40 -29.05
CA LEU A 83 3.38 12.30 -28.72
C LEU A 83 3.66 12.61 -27.24
N LEU A 84 2.76 13.37 -26.61
CA LEU A 84 2.87 13.78 -25.21
C LEU A 84 2.05 12.89 -24.27
N LYS A 85 1.62 11.70 -24.73
CA LYS A 85 1.04 10.70 -23.85
C LYS A 85 2.04 10.38 -22.75
N PHE A 86 1.60 10.48 -21.51
CA PHE A 86 2.45 10.21 -20.36
C PHE A 86 1.72 9.35 -19.32
N VAL A 87 2.53 8.71 -18.50
CA VAL A 87 2.13 7.87 -17.38
C VAL A 87 2.77 8.44 -16.15
N SER A 88 1.96 8.74 -15.15
CA SER A 88 2.45 9.09 -13.81
C SER A 88 1.75 8.23 -12.78
N GLY A 89 2.51 7.65 -11.85
CA GLY A 89 1.92 6.95 -10.71
C GLY A 89 0.97 7.85 -9.91
N GLU A 90 1.13 9.18 -9.97
CA GLU A 90 0.25 10.13 -9.28
C GLU A 90 -0.91 10.64 -10.14
N ALA A 91 -0.74 10.72 -11.47
CA ALA A 91 -1.86 10.93 -12.39
C ALA A 91 -2.85 9.75 -12.37
N LEU A 92 -2.35 8.55 -12.08
CA LEU A 92 -3.12 7.33 -11.90
C LEU A 92 -3.69 7.15 -10.48
N ASN A 93 -3.61 8.16 -9.61
CA ASN A 93 -4.30 8.08 -8.32
C ASN A 93 -5.80 7.94 -8.56
N ILE A 94 -6.41 6.97 -7.88
CA ILE A 94 -7.84 6.70 -8.04
C ILE A 94 -8.72 7.88 -7.60
N THR A 95 -8.23 8.77 -6.75
CA THR A 95 -8.93 9.99 -6.34
C THR A 95 -9.06 11.03 -7.46
N ASN A 96 -8.32 10.89 -8.56
CA ASN A 96 -8.44 11.82 -9.69
C ASN A 96 -9.76 11.60 -10.46
N SER A 97 -10.27 10.36 -10.46
CA SER A 97 -11.52 10.03 -11.12
C SER A 97 -12.70 10.71 -10.41
N ALA A 98 -13.62 11.28 -11.20
CA ALA A 98 -14.81 11.95 -10.69
C ALA A 98 -15.75 10.96 -9.98
N ILE A 99 -15.87 9.73 -10.49
CA ILE A 99 -16.74 8.72 -9.89
C ILE A 99 -16.22 8.22 -8.55
N VAL A 100 -14.91 8.01 -8.41
CA VAL A 100 -14.32 7.60 -7.12
C VAL A 100 -14.52 8.70 -6.07
N ARG A 101 -14.34 9.98 -6.44
CA ARG A 101 -14.62 11.11 -5.54
C ARG A 101 -16.07 11.15 -5.12
N PHE A 102 -17.00 10.96 -6.06
CA PHE A 102 -18.42 10.87 -5.77
C PHE A 102 -18.73 9.74 -4.79
N LEU A 103 -18.30 8.50 -5.10
CA LEU A 103 -18.56 7.33 -4.27
C LEU A 103 -18.05 7.53 -2.84
N ILE A 104 -16.81 8.01 -2.66
CA ILE A 104 -16.25 8.27 -1.33
C ILE A 104 -17.02 9.39 -0.61
N SER A 105 -17.40 10.47 -1.31
CA SER A 105 -18.19 11.55 -0.69
C SER A 105 -19.59 11.09 -0.26
N LEU A 106 -20.22 10.21 -1.03
CA LEU A 106 -21.50 9.60 -0.69
C LEU A 106 -21.36 8.66 0.52
N LEU A 107 -20.33 7.82 0.55
CA LEU A 107 -20.06 6.94 1.71
C LEU A 107 -19.83 7.73 3.00
N LYS A 108 -19.11 8.87 2.94
CA LYS A 108 -18.92 9.77 4.08
C LYS A 108 -20.25 10.32 4.61
N ASP A 109 -21.11 10.77 3.70
CA ASP A 109 -22.44 11.29 4.05
C ASP A 109 -23.33 10.20 4.67
N LEU A 110 -23.31 8.98 4.10
CA LEU A 110 -24.05 7.82 4.61
C LEU A 110 -23.59 7.39 6.01
N SER A 111 -22.30 7.55 6.35
CA SER A 111 -21.77 7.20 7.68
C SER A 111 -22.25 8.14 8.79
N GLU A 112 -22.25 9.46 8.53
CA GLU A 112 -22.63 10.45 9.55
C GLU A 112 -24.15 10.70 9.63
N GLY A 113 -24.89 10.37 8.57
CA GLY A 113 -26.34 10.52 8.47
C GLY A 113 -26.80 11.96 8.19
N ARG A 114 -27.84 12.09 7.36
CA ARG A 114 -28.45 13.35 6.86
C ARG A 114 -28.69 14.44 7.93
N THR A 115 -28.90 14.04 9.18
CA THR A 115 -29.31 14.92 10.28
C THR A 115 -28.13 15.59 11.00
N ARG A 116 -26.90 15.05 10.90
CA ARG A 116 -25.73 15.58 11.62
C ARG A 116 -24.86 16.54 10.81
N ASN A 117 -24.74 16.38 9.49
CA ASN A 117 -23.77 17.16 8.73
C ASN A 117 -24.24 17.55 7.31
N LYS A 118 -24.98 18.66 7.18
CA LYS A 118 -25.45 19.21 5.89
C LYS A 118 -24.31 19.54 4.90
N ALA A 119 -23.07 19.63 5.37
CA ALA A 119 -21.91 19.89 4.51
C ALA A 119 -21.55 18.67 3.66
N LEU A 120 -21.54 17.47 4.24
CA LEU A 120 -21.19 16.23 3.52
C LEU A 120 -22.19 15.93 2.40
N TYR A 121 -23.49 16.03 2.70
CA TYR A 121 -24.56 15.93 1.70
C TYR A 121 -24.35 16.88 0.52
N ARG A 122 -24.01 18.14 0.79
CA ARG A 122 -23.73 19.14 -0.25
C ARG A 122 -22.50 18.79 -1.06
N THR A 123 -21.43 18.30 -0.42
CA THR A 123 -20.23 17.84 -1.13
C THR A 123 -20.54 16.67 -2.06
N ALA A 124 -21.30 15.68 -1.58
CA ALA A 124 -21.73 14.55 -2.41
C ALA A 124 -22.62 14.98 -3.58
N LEU A 125 -23.54 15.92 -3.35
CA LEU A 125 -24.38 16.51 -4.40
C LEU A 125 -23.54 17.23 -5.48
N VAL A 126 -22.57 18.05 -5.07
CA VAL A 126 -21.68 18.75 -6.01
C VAL A 126 -20.88 17.77 -6.85
N HIS A 127 -20.37 16.68 -6.25
CA HIS A 127 -19.67 15.64 -7.00
C HIS A 127 -20.59 14.87 -7.94
N TYR A 128 -21.85 14.64 -7.57
CA TYR A 128 -22.85 14.04 -8.44
C TYR A 128 -23.15 14.92 -9.66
N GLU A 129 -23.38 16.22 -9.44
CA GLU A 129 -23.62 17.19 -10.52
C GLU A 129 -22.40 17.31 -11.46
N GLN A 130 -21.18 17.29 -10.89
CA GLN A 130 -19.94 17.27 -11.67
C GLN A 130 -19.84 16.01 -12.54
N LEU A 131 -20.27 14.87 -12.03
CA LEU A 131 -20.25 13.59 -12.74
C LEU A 131 -21.27 13.58 -13.89
N ILE A 132 -22.48 14.13 -13.69
CA ILE A 132 -23.47 14.32 -14.75
C ILE A 132 -22.93 15.30 -15.82
N SER A 133 -22.34 16.42 -15.41
CA SER A 133 -21.80 17.43 -16.33
C SER A 133 -20.68 16.90 -17.23
N ASN A 134 -19.95 15.88 -16.78
CA ASN A 134 -18.86 15.25 -17.55
C ASN A 134 -19.34 14.06 -18.40
N ALA A 135 -20.60 13.65 -18.28
CA ALA A 135 -21.14 12.48 -18.94
C ALA A 135 -21.38 12.72 -20.45
N PRO A 136 -21.37 11.65 -21.27
CA PRO A 136 -21.76 11.74 -22.67
C PRO A 136 -23.20 12.28 -22.82
N LYS A 137 -23.44 13.15 -23.81
CA LYS A 137 -24.77 13.73 -24.08
C LYS A 137 -25.82 12.62 -24.22
N GLY A 138 -26.92 12.70 -23.46
CA GLY A 138 -28.00 11.70 -23.47
C GLY A 138 -27.87 10.59 -22.42
N ALA A 139 -26.73 10.46 -21.74
CA ALA A 139 -26.54 9.51 -20.63
C ALA A 139 -27.36 9.85 -19.37
N GLU A 140 -27.91 11.07 -19.30
CA GLU A 140 -28.74 11.53 -18.19
C GLU A 140 -30.16 10.96 -18.16
N SER A 141 -30.60 10.37 -19.28
CA SER A 141 -31.96 9.84 -19.44
C SER A 141 -32.12 8.51 -18.69
N GLY A 142 -32.76 8.55 -17.51
CA GLY A 142 -33.03 7.36 -16.68
C GLY A 142 -32.31 7.33 -15.33
N LEU A 143 -31.57 8.39 -14.98
CA LEU A 143 -30.92 8.50 -13.68
C LEU A 143 -31.90 8.92 -12.59
N LEU A 144 -31.70 8.37 -11.40
CA LEU A 144 -32.40 8.81 -10.21
C LEU A 144 -31.90 10.21 -9.81
N PRO A 145 -32.79 11.13 -9.42
CA PRO A 145 -32.39 12.34 -8.71
C PRO A 145 -31.53 11.99 -7.49
N PHE A 146 -30.54 12.83 -7.16
CA PHE A 146 -29.60 12.55 -6.06
C PHE A 146 -30.32 12.21 -4.74
N ASP A 147 -31.42 12.90 -4.43
CA ASP A 147 -32.27 12.62 -3.27
C ASP A 147 -32.80 11.18 -3.24
N GLN A 148 -33.21 10.65 -4.39
CA GLN A 148 -33.75 9.29 -4.52
C GLN A 148 -32.64 8.25 -4.45
N LEU A 149 -31.51 8.49 -5.13
CA LEU A 149 -30.31 7.66 -5.05
C LEU A 149 -29.84 7.54 -3.58
N HIS A 150 -29.68 8.68 -2.92
CA HIS A 150 -29.26 8.76 -1.52
C HIS A 150 -30.22 8.01 -0.59
N SER A 151 -31.54 8.20 -0.77
CA SER A 151 -32.55 7.52 0.05
C SER A 151 -32.52 6.00 -0.16
N SER A 152 -32.35 5.54 -1.41
CA SER A 152 -32.20 4.12 -1.72
C SER A 152 -30.96 3.51 -1.06
N CYS A 153 -29.83 4.25 -1.05
CA CYS A 153 -28.61 3.80 -0.37
C CYS A 153 -28.82 3.65 1.14
N LEU A 154 -29.50 4.60 1.79
CA LEU A 154 -29.81 4.52 3.22
C LEU A 154 -30.70 3.32 3.57
N GLU A 155 -31.66 2.98 2.71
CA GLU A 155 -32.53 1.81 2.90
C GLU A 155 -31.78 0.49 2.75
N GLN A 156 -30.78 0.43 1.87
CA GLN A 156 -29.97 -0.76 1.61
C GLN A 156 -28.83 -0.97 2.60
N LEU A 157 -28.32 0.11 3.20
CA LEU A 157 -27.16 0.12 4.10
C LEU A 157 -27.22 -0.91 5.25
N PRO A 158 -28.37 -1.18 5.90
CA PRO A 158 -28.45 -2.19 6.97
C PRO A 158 -28.35 -3.64 6.48
N TYR A 159 -28.56 -3.89 5.18
CA TYR A 159 -28.73 -5.24 4.63
C TYR A 159 -27.63 -5.66 3.67
N LEU A 160 -26.71 -4.76 3.31
CA LEU A 160 -25.62 -5.00 2.38
C LEU A 160 -24.26 -4.85 3.05
N SER A 161 -23.30 -5.65 2.60
CA SER A 161 -21.89 -5.37 2.90
C SER A 161 -21.48 -4.06 2.22
N LEU A 162 -20.42 -3.43 2.71
CA LEU A 162 -19.91 -2.19 2.11
C LEU A 162 -19.52 -2.38 0.63
N TYR A 163 -18.93 -3.53 0.30
CA TYR A 163 -18.59 -3.89 -1.08
C TYR A 163 -19.85 -3.96 -1.96
N ASP A 164 -20.87 -4.70 -1.51
CA ASP A 164 -22.12 -4.86 -2.26
C ASP A 164 -22.90 -3.55 -2.40
N LEU A 165 -22.86 -2.68 -1.37
CA LEU A 165 -23.46 -1.35 -1.42
C LEU A 165 -22.82 -0.49 -2.51
N VAL A 166 -21.49 -0.45 -2.55
CA VAL A 166 -20.75 0.33 -3.56
C VAL A 166 -21.00 -0.23 -4.97
N GLU A 167 -21.05 -1.55 -5.13
CA GLU A 167 -21.38 -2.17 -6.41
C GLU A 167 -22.81 -1.86 -6.88
N SER A 168 -23.79 -1.87 -5.96
CA SER A 168 -25.17 -1.44 -6.23
C SER A 168 -25.23 0.01 -6.72
N ILE A 169 -24.47 0.90 -6.08
CA ILE A 169 -24.36 2.31 -6.49
C ILE A 169 -23.73 2.41 -7.89
N ILE A 170 -22.61 1.71 -8.13
CA ILE A 170 -21.94 1.69 -9.45
C ILE A 170 -22.88 1.21 -10.55
N HIS A 171 -23.71 0.20 -10.28
CA HIS A 171 -24.68 -0.30 -11.24
C HIS A 171 -25.72 0.76 -11.62
N GLN A 172 -26.24 1.50 -10.65
CA GLN A 172 -27.17 2.61 -10.89
C GLN A 172 -26.52 3.77 -11.67
N LEU A 173 -25.22 4.00 -11.47
CA LEU A 173 -24.44 5.02 -12.16
C LEU A 173 -23.88 4.55 -13.50
N TYR A 174 -24.09 3.30 -13.90
CA TYR A 174 -23.49 2.72 -15.11
C TYR A 174 -23.63 3.58 -16.38
N PRO A 175 -24.78 4.23 -16.66
CA PRO A 175 -24.92 5.12 -17.81
C PRO A 175 -23.90 6.29 -17.82
N LEU A 176 -23.43 6.71 -16.65
CA LEU A 176 -22.48 7.81 -16.47
C LEU A 176 -21.01 7.36 -16.52
N ILE A 177 -20.74 6.05 -16.49
CA ILE A 177 -19.37 5.52 -16.42
C ILE A 177 -18.76 5.49 -17.81
N ALA A 178 -17.75 6.34 -18.04
CA ALA A 178 -16.95 6.27 -19.25
C ALA A 178 -16.01 5.04 -19.21
N PRO A 179 -15.61 4.48 -20.38
CA PRO A 179 -14.62 3.40 -20.42
C PRO A 179 -13.30 3.74 -19.70
N ALA A 180 -12.92 5.03 -19.69
CA ALA A 180 -11.73 5.52 -18.99
C ALA A 180 -11.85 5.46 -17.45
N ASP A 181 -13.07 5.44 -16.90
CA ASP A 181 -13.31 5.38 -15.46
C ASP A 181 -13.28 3.94 -14.91
N GLN A 182 -13.49 2.94 -15.76
CA GLN A 182 -13.59 1.52 -15.36
C GLN A 182 -12.39 1.03 -14.52
N PRO A 183 -11.12 1.29 -14.88
CA PRO A 183 -9.99 0.84 -14.09
C PRO A 183 -9.97 1.43 -12.67
N TYR A 184 -10.39 2.70 -12.53
CA TYR A 184 -10.46 3.39 -11.24
C TYR A 184 -11.54 2.80 -10.33
N ILE A 185 -12.67 2.40 -10.91
CA ILE A 185 -13.75 1.72 -10.21
C ILE A 185 -13.29 0.34 -9.75
N THR A 186 -12.66 -0.44 -10.64
CA THR A 186 -12.11 -1.76 -10.28
C THR A 186 -11.10 -1.63 -9.15
N ALA A 187 -10.18 -0.67 -9.22
CA ALA A 187 -9.19 -0.47 -8.17
C ALA A 187 -9.83 -0.05 -6.82
N LEU A 188 -10.90 0.75 -6.83
CA LEU A 188 -11.67 1.06 -5.63
C LEU A 188 -12.33 -0.20 -5.04
N LEU A 189 -12.96 -1.03 -5.87
CA LEU A 189 -13.57 -2.29 -5.46
C LEU A 189 -12.53 -3.27 -4.91
N ASP A 190 -11.35 -3.35 -5.51
CA ASP A 190 -10.23 -4.15 -4.99
C ASP A 190 -9.80 -3.67 -3.60
N GLN A 191 -9.70 -2.35 -3.37
CA GLN A 191 -9.39 -1.82 -2.03
C GLN A 191 -10.48 -2.16 -1.01
N LEU A 192 -11.76 -2.06 -1.40
CA LEU A 192 -12.89 -2.45 -0.56
C LEU A 192 -12.86 -3.94 -0.20
N TYR A 193 -12.54 -4.79 -1.18
CA TYR A 193 -12.41 -6.23 -0.98
C TYR A 193 -11.24 -6.59 -0.06
N LEU A 194 -10.07 -5.99 -0.27
CA LEU A 194 -8.89 -6.20 0.57
C LEU A 194 -9.15 -5.76 2.01
N TYR A 195 -9.78 -4.59 2.19
CA TYR A 195 -10.19 -4.12 3.52
C TYR A 195 -11.16 -5.10 4.20
N HIS A 196 -12.13 -5.65 3.45
CA HIS A 196 -13.07 -6.63 3.97
C HIS A 196 -12.42 -7.96 4.39
N CYS A 197 -11.30 -8.34 3.76
CA CYS A 197 -10.57 -9.56 4.10
C CYS A 197 -9.70 -9.41 5.37
N ASP A 198 -9.17 -8.21 5.62
CA ASP A 198 -8.18 -7.97 6.67
C ASP A 198 -8.80 -7.46 8.01
N GLU A 199 -9.94 -6.78 7.98
CA GLU A 199 -10.51 -6.07 9.13
C GLU A 199 -12.01 -6.42 9.37
N VAL A 200 -12.54 -6.10 10.57
CA VAL A 200 -13.99 -6.13 10.82
C VAL A 200 -14.63 -5.00 9.99
N ALA A 201 -15.23 -5.37 8.85
CA ALA A 201 -15.67 -4.42 7.85
C ALA A 201 -16.91 -3.61 8.28
N ASP A 202 -16.69 -2.43 8.86
CA ASP A 202 -17.70 -1.39 9.03
C ASP A 202 -17.41 -0.16 8.15
N LEU A 203 -18.46 0.62 7.86
CA LEU A 203 -18.35 1.79 6.97
C LEU A 203 -17.42 2.87 7.55
N GLN A 204 -17.51 3.12 8.85
CA GLN A 204 -16.69 4.14 9.51
C GLN A 204 -15.21 3.74 9.50
N GLY A 205 -14.88 2.49 9.82
CA GLY A 205 -13.51 1.99 9.80
C GLY A 205 -12.90 2.02 8.39
N PHE A 206 -13.70 1.73 7.36
CA PHE A 206 -13.23 1.88 5.98
C PHE A 206 -12.89 3.33 5.64
N LEU A 207 -13.73 4.29 6.05
CA LEU A 207 -13.48 5.72 5.80
C LEU A 207 -12.23 6.22 6.54
N ASP A 208 -12.03 5.80 7.79
CA ASP A 208 -10.83 6.14 8.57
C ASP A 208 -9.57 5.53 7.91
N TRP A 209 -9.66 4.29 7.45
CA TRP A 209 -8.60 3.64 6.68
C TRP A 209 -8.34 4.36 5.34
N TRP A 210 -9.39 4.81 4.65
CA TRP A 210 -9.30 5.48 3.36
C TRP A 210 -8.51 6.78 3.44
N GLU A 211 -8.77 7.60 4.46
CA GLU A 211 -8.06 8.87 4.68
C GLU A 211 -6.54 8.67 4.89
N VAL A 212 -6.13 7.54 5.46
CA VAL A 212 -4.72 7.27 5.77
C VAL A 212 -4.01 6.53 4.64
N LYS A 213 -4.65 5.49 4.10
CA LYS A 213 -4.08 4.53 3.14
C LYS A 213 -4.77 4.60 1.77
N GLY A 214 -6.09 4.50 1.73
CA GLY A 214 -6.86 4.41 0.48
C GLY A 214 -6.65 5.59 -0.49
N ILE A 215 -6.53 6.82 0.03
CA ILE A 215 -6.30 8.04 -0.75
C ILE A 215 -4.97 8.03 -1.54
N LYS A 216 -4.05 7.13 -1.21
CA LYS A 216 -2.75 6.98 -1.87
C LYS A 216 -2.75 5.88 -2.93
N THR A 217 -3.88 5.23 -3.17
CA THR A 217 -3.99 4.11 -4.11
C THR A 217 -3.84 4.60 -5.55
N THR A 218 -3.06 3.87 -6.33
CA THR A 218 -2.74 4.20 -7.73
C THR A 218 -3.06 3.00 -8.60
N LEU A 219 -3.54 3.22 -9.82
CA LEU A 219 -3.79 2.12 -10.75
C LEU A 219 -2.51 1.32 -11.06
N PRO A 220 -2.61 -0.02 -11.17
CA PRO A 220 -1.52 -0.84 -11.66
C PRO A 220 -1.22 -0.49 -13.13
N PHE A 221 0.07 -0.43 -13.46
CA PHE A 221 0.55 0.00 -14.76
C PHE A 221 0.72 -1.21 -15.70
N ASP A 222 0.33 -1.07 -16.97
CA ASP A 222 0.73 -1.99 -18.03
C ASP A 222 2.00 -1.45 -18.69
N ASP A 223 3.11 -2.19 -18.58
CA ASP A 223 4.45 -1.77 -19.02
C ASP A 223 4.58 -1.58 -20.54
N GLY A 224 3.54 -1.91 -21.32
CA GLY A 224 3.56 -1.96 -22.79
C GLY A 224 2.99 -0.74 -23.54
N GLY A 225 2.66 0.37 -22.88
CA GLY A 225 2.16 1.57 -23.56
C GLY A 225 3.29 2.48 -24.09
N ASP A 226 3.15 2.99 -25.33
CA ASP A 226 4.05 4.02 -25.88
C ASP A 226 3.76 5.40 -25.25
N ALA A 227 4.27 5.62 -24.04
CA ALA A 227 4.04 6.82 -23.25
C ALA A 227 5.22 7.21 -22.36
N ILE A 228 5.42 8.51 -22.17
CA ILE A 228 6.47 9.12 -21.34
C ILE A 228 6.24 8.76 -19.88
N ARG A 229 7.28 8.37 -19.15
CA ARG A 229 7.15 8.01 -17.73
C ARG A 229 7.50 9.18 -16.83
N ILE A 230 6.56 9.66 -16.02
CA ILE A 230 6.79 10.72 -15.03
C ILE A 230 6.73 10.11 -13.63
N MET A 231 7.81 10.21 -12.86
CA MET A 231 7.85 9.63 -11.53
C MET A 231 8.82 10.35 -10.59
N THR A 232 8.74 10.04 -9.31
CA THR A 232 9.74 10.51 -8.36
C THR A 232 11.04 9.72 -8.49
N ILE A 233 12.17 10.35 -8.16
CA ILE A 233 13.50 9.71 -8.18
C ILE A 233 13.54 8.48 -7.26
N HIS A 234 12.80 8.49 -6.16
CA HIS A 234 12.72 7.34 -5.25
C HIS A 234 12.05 6.14 -5.92
N LYS A 235 10.99 6.35 -6.72
CA LYS A 235 10.28 5.30 -7.46
C LYS A 235 11.08 4.77 -8.65
N SER A 236 12.05 5.53 -9.15
CA SER A 236 12.90 5.10 -10.28
C SER A 236 14.08 4.21 -9.86
N LYS A 237 14.32 4.02 -8.55
CA LYS A 237 15.42 3.18 -8.06
C LYS A 237 15.28 1.74 -8.57
N GLY A 238 16.31 1.27 -9.28
CA GLY A 238 16.31 -0.06 -9.90
C GLY A 238 15.74 -0.10 -11.32
N LEU A 239 15.10 0.97 -11.78
CA LEU A 239 14.67 1.15 -13.18
C LEU A 239 15.77 1.86 -13.98
N GLY A 240 15.80 1.69 -15.31
CA GLY A 240 16.75 2.39 -16.17
C GLY A 240 16.13 2.72 -17.51
N PHE A 241 16.30 3.96 -17.96
CA PHE A 241 15.65 4.52 -19.14
C PHE A 241 16.70 4.98 -20.16
N PRO A 242 16.44 4.86 -21.47
CA PRO A 242 17.31 5.44 -22.49
C PRO A 242 17.58 6.93 -22.24
N LEU A 243 16.51 7.72 -22.06
CA LEU A 243 16.59 9.15 -21.79
C LEU A 243 15.97 9.50 -20.43
N VAL A 244 16.65 10.38 -19.70
CA VAL A 244 16.17 10.93 -18.42
C VAL A 244 16.17 12.45 -18.43
N LEU A 245 15.04 13.05 -18.10
CA LEU A 245 14.84 14.48 -17.99
C LEU A 245 14.73 14.86 -16.51
N LEU A 246 15.52 15.84 -16.08
CA LEU A 246 15.53 16.40 -14.72
C LEU A 246 15.21 17.90 -14.79
N PRO A 247 13.91 18.28 -14.81
CA PRO A 247 13.49 19.66 -14.97
C PRO A 247 13.62 20.50 -13.70
N PHE A 248 13.70 19.88 -12.52
CA PHE A 248 13.80 20.58 -11.23
C PHE A 248 15.07 20.15 -10.49
N LEU A 249 16.10 21.02 -10.54
CA LEU A 249 17.39 20.84 -9.87
C LEU A 249 17.71 21.95 -8.87
N ASP A 250 16.74 22.80 -8.55
CA ASP A 250 16.79 23.87 -7.54
C ASP A 250 16.77 23.32 -6.11
N TRP A 251 17.61 22.31 -5.86
CA TRP A 251 17.68 21.63 -4.57
C TRP A 251 18.58 22.43 -3.65
N ASP A 252 17.96 23.05 -2.65
CA ASP A 252 18.69 23.71 -1.58
C ASP A 252 19.53 22.69 -0.80
N LEU A 253 20.85 22.88 -0.78
CA LEU A 253 21.86 22.14 -0.05
C LEU A 253 22.19 22.80 1.31
N SER A 254 21.87 24.09 1.54
CA SER A 254 22.18 24.80 2.80
C SER A 254 21.20 24.56 3.93
N THR A 255 19.90 24.61 3.61
CA THR A 255 18.86 24.61 4.61
C THR A 255 17.99 23.39 4.39
N GLY A 256 18.31 22.34 5.14
CA GLY A 256 17.29 21.36 5.48
C GLY A 256 16.15 22.09 6.17
N LYS A 257 15.10 22.47 5.43
CA LYS A 257 13.76 22.17 5.93
C LYS A 257 13.71 20.65 6.02
N HIS A 258 14.32 20.11 7.07
CA HIS A 258 14.28 18.69 7.35
C HIS A 258 12.81 18.33 7.46
N LYS A 259 12.41 17.22 6.83
CA LYS A 259 11.09 16.65 7.10
C LYS A 259 10.96 16.25 8.58
N SER A 260 12.08 15.92 9.24
CA SER A 260 12.18 15.74 10.68
C SER A 260 12.58 17.03 11.38
N SER A 261 11.70 17.58 12.21
CA SER A 261 12.03 18.76 13.02
C SER A 261 13.08 18.48 14.11
N TYR A 262 13.48 17.21 14.30
CA TYR A 262 14.27 16.77 15.44
C TYR A 262 15.44 15.86 15.04
N ILE A 263 16.58 16.04 15.70
CA ILE A 263 17.67 15.06 15.79
C ILE A 263 17.61 14.33 17.13
N TRP A 264 18.04 13.08 17.15
CA TRP A 264 18.14 12.30 18.39
C TRP A 264 19.61 12.25 18.82
N SER A 265 19.93 12.85 19.96
CA SER A 265 21.29 12.85 20.51
C SER A 265 21.32 12.41 21.96
N HIS A 266 22.48 11.99 22.45
CA HIS A 266 22.69 11.70 23.86
C HIS A 266 22.66 12.98 24.69
N PRO A 267 22.06 12.97 25.89
CA PRO A 267 22.02 14.18 26.72
C PRO A 267 23.43 14.66 27.04
N SER A 268 23.64 15.98 26.94
CA SER A 268 24.90 16.59 27.34
C SER A 268 25.15 16.39 28.84
N PRO A 269 26.41 16.38 29.29
CA PRO A 269 26.74 16.25 30.72
C PRO A 269 26.00 17.24 31.61
N LEU A 270 25.77 18.48 31.14
CA LEU A 270 25.00 19.49 31.87
C LEU A 270 23.50 19.13 31.97
N LEU A 271 22.90 18.58 30.92
CA LEU A 271 21.51 18.12 30.94
C LEU A 271 21.32 16.97 31.94
N THR A 272 22.28 16.06 32.03
CA THR A 272 22.25 14.97 33.01
C THR A 272 22.51 15.47 34.43
N GLN A 273 23.47 16.38 34.63
CA GLN A 273 23.91 16.83 35.96
C GLN A 273 23.02 17.93 36.56
N GLU A 274 22.59 18.91 35.78
CA GLU A 274 21.82 20.07 36.29
C GLU A 274 20.30 19.82 36.25
N ILE A 275 19.82 19.15 35.20
CA ILE A 275 18.38 18.91 34.96
C ILE A 275 17.97 17.49 35.39
N GLY A 276 18.94 16.61 35.68
CA GLY A 276 18.66 15.23 36.07
C GLY A 276 18.06 14.40 34.93
N CYS A 277 18.36 14.73 33.67
CA CYS A 277 17.83 13.99 32.52
C CYS A 277 18.38 12.55 32.51
N GLN A 278 17.49 11.58 32.70
CA GLN A 278 17.81 10.14 32.70
C GLN A 278 17.48 9.44 31.37
N LEU A 279 17.04 10.19 30.36
CA LEU A 279 16.71 9.61 29.06
C LEU A 279 18.00 9.21 28.32
N PRO A 280 18.04 8.04 27.66
CA PRO A 280 19.22 7.60 26.92
C PRO A 280 19.50 8.46 25.68
N ILE A 281 18.44 9.01 25.08
CA ILE A 281 18.48 9.92 23.93
C ILE A 281 17.40 10.99 24.12
N VAL A 282 17.69 12.20 23.63
CA VAL A 282 16.80 13.35 23.68
C VAL A 282 16.53 13.88 22.25
N PRO A 283 15.28 14.27 21.94
CA PRO A 283 14.97 14.95 20.69
C PRO A 283 15.40 16.41 20.78
N LEU A 284 16.21 16.87 19.85
CA LEU A 284 16.65 18.26 19.74
C LEU A 284 16.09 18.88 18.47
N GLU A 285 15.40 20.00 18.61
CA GLU A 285 14.84 20.70 17.46
C GLU A 285 15.95 21.27 16.55
N MET A 286 15.93 20.93 15.27
CA MET A 286 16.92 21.37 14.30
C MET A 286 16.81 22.87 14.03
N SER A 287 17.57 23.64 14.79
CA SER A 287 17.63 25.09 14.70
C SER A 287 19.07 25.58 14.64
N SER A 288 19.28 26.77 14.04
CA SER A 288 20.59 27.44 14.02
C SER A 288 21.14 27.74 15.42
N LYS A 289 20.28 27.70 16.45
CA LYS A 289 20.70 27.84 17.85
C LYS A 289 21.53 26.66 18.33
N LEU A 290 21.32 25.45 17.80
CA LEU A 290 22.11 24.26 18.17
C LEU A 290 23.60 24.41 17.86
N ALA A 291 23.96 25.20 16.84
CA ALA A 291 25.35 25.52 16.54
C ALA A 291 26.07 26.27 17.68
N LYS A 292 25.32 26.84 18.63
CA LYS A 292 25.85 27.57 19.79
C LYS A 292 25.72 26.78 21.11
N THR A 293 25.37 25.49 21.05
CA THR A 293 25.21 24.65 22.23
C THR A 293 26.23 23.51 22.23
N PHE A 294 26.19 22.67 23.27
CA PHE A 294 26.99 21.45 23.38
C PHE A 294 26.74 20.44 22.25
N TYR A 295 25.65 20.61 21.48
CA TYR A 295 25.26 19.74 20.37
C TYR A 295 25.77 20.20 19.00
N ILE A 296 26.76 21.10 18.97
CA ILE A 296 27.36 21.61 17.72
C ILE A 296 27.85 20.48 16.81
N GLY A 297 28.46 19.43 17.38
CA GLY A 297 28.95 18.28 16.62
C GLY A 297 27.82 17.53 15.93
N ASP A 298 26.79 17.16 16.68
CA ASP A 298 25.61 16.46 16.14
C ASP A 298 24.86 17.31 15.10
N TYR A 299 24.77 18.62 15.34
CA TYR A 299 24.15 19.57 14.42
C TYR A 299 24.86 19.61 13.06
N TYR A 300 26.18 19.75 13.05
CA TYR A 300 26.93 19.78 11.78
C TYR A 300 27.00 18.40 11.13
N LYS A 301 27.05 17.32 11.92
CA LYS A 301 26.96 15.96 11.39
C LYS A 301 25.65 15.73 10.64
N GLU A 302 24.51 16.03 11.26
CA GLU A 302 23.20 15.91 10.61
C GLU A 302 23.11 16.77 9.35
N LYS A 303 23.64 18.00 9.39
CA LYS A 303 23.69 18.86 8.19
C LYS A 303 24.52 18.24 7.06
N THR A 304 25.69 17.68 7.39
CA THR A 304 26.54 17.01 6.41
C THR A 304 25.87 15.77 5.85
N ASP A 305 25.27 14.93 6.70
CA ASP A 305 24.55 13.73 6.30
C ASP A 305 23.36 14.08 5.37
N ALA A 306 22.61 15.15 5.67
CA ALA A 306 21.53 15.62 4.82
C ALA A 306 22.01 16.13 3.44
N ILE A 307 23.19 16.75 3.36
CA ILE A 307 23.80 17.13 2.09
C ILE A 307 24.20 15.87 1.30
N ILE A 308 24.84 14.91 1.96
CA ILE A 308 25.23 13.64 1.36
C ILE A 308 24.00 12.89 0.83
N ASP A 309 22.90 12.85 1.58
CA ASP A 309 21.64 12.22 1.14
C ASP A 309 21.05 12.88 -0.10
N ARG A 310 21.09 14.22 -0.20
CA ARG A 310 20.67 14.96 -1.40
C ARG A 310 21.58 14.64 -2.59
N LEU A 311 22.88 14.57 -2.39
CA LEU A 311 23.83 14.17 -3.44
C LEU A 311 23.64 12.71 -3.86
N ASN A 312 23.35 11.81 -2.92
CA ASN A 312 23.02 10.42 -3.20
C ASN A 312 21.73 10.31 -4.02
N LEU A 313 20.72 11.12 -3.70
CA LEU A 313 19.48 11.18 -4.49
C LEU A 313 19.76 11.66 -5.91
N PHE A 314 20.61 12.69 -6.07
CA PHE A 314 21.02 13.18 -7.38
C PHE A 314 21.80 12.12 -8.17
N TYR A 315 22.72 11.41 -7.50
CA TYR A 315 23.45 10.28 -8.07
C TYR A 315 22.50 9.17 -8.55
N VAL A 316 21.48 8.82 -7.76
CA VAL A 316 20.45 7.86 -8.18
C VAL A 316 19.75 8.35 -9.44
N ALA A 317 19.36 9.62 -9.50
CA ALA A 317 18.70 10.22 -10.66
C ALA A 317 19.57 10.17 -11.93
N MET A 318 20.83 10.59 -11.82
CA MET A 318 21.76 10.60 -12.95
C MET A 318 22.03 9.18 -13.50
N THR A 319 22.17 8.19 -12.61
CA THR A 319 22.44 6.80 -13.01
C THR A 319 21.22 6.07 -13.57
N ARG A 320 20.05 6.73 -13.68
CA ARG A 320 18.89 6.14 -14.35
C ARG A 320 19.00 6.23 -15.88
N ALA A 321 19.79 7.17 -16.40
CA ALA A 321 19.98 7.38 -17.85
C ALA A 321 20.94 6.34 -18.44
N LYS A 322 20.58 5.75 -19.59
CA LYS A 322 21.45 4.85 -20.35
C LYS A 322 22.16 5.52 -21.51
N GLN A 323 21.49 6.44 -22.21
CA GLN A 323 21.99 7.07 -23.43
C GLN A 323 22.12 8.59 -23.30
N GLY A 324 21.17 9.24 -22.63
CA GLY A 324 21.17 10.70 -22.53
C GLY A 324 20.46 11.22 -21.29
N ILE A 325 20.94 12.35 -20.79
CA ILE A 325 20.34 13.08 -19.69
C ILE A 325 20.14 14.53 -20.09
N VAL A 326 19.00 15.12 -19.73
CA VAL A 326 18.69 16.53 -19.95
C VAL A 326 18.46 17.21 -18.60
N LEU A 327 19.21 18.29 -18.36
CA LEU A 327 19.17 19.06 -17.13
C LEU A 327 18.71 20.48 -17.44
N TRP A 328 17.81 21.03 -16.63
CA TRP A 328 17.45 22.45 -16.67
C TRP A 328 18.27 23.19 -15.61
N LEU A 329 19.17 24.05 -16.07
CA LEU A 329 20.09 24.81 -15.23
C LEU A 329 19.90 26.32 -15.49
N PRO A 330 20.10 27.17 -14.47
CA PRO A 330 20.03 28.62 -14.63
C PRO A 330 21.10 29.13 -15.59
N ASP A 331 20.84 30.28 -16.22
CA ASP A 331 21.81 30.91 -17.12
C ASP A 331 23.10 31.24 -16.35
N PRO A 332 24.28 30.87 -16.89
CA PRO A 332 25.60 31.26 -16.39
C PRO A 332 25.73 32.71 -15.91
N THR A 333 25.11 33.64 -16.63
CA THR A 333 25.23 35.08 -16.40
C THR A 333 24.46 35.57 -15.17
N GLU A 334 23.54 34.75 -14.65
CA GLU A 334 22.77 35.03 -13.44
C GLU A 334 23.42 34.49 -12.15
N LEU A 335 24.59 33.83 -12.27
CA LEU A 335 25.29 33.21 -11.15
C LEU A 335 26.15 34.26 -10.40
N ASP A 336 25.66 34.71 -9.24
CA ASP A 336 26.42 35.55 -8.30
C ASP A 336 27.54 34.72 -7.65
N GLU A 337 28.81 34.97 -8.02
CA GLU A 337 30.01 34.21 -7.58
C GLU A 337 30.10 34.04 -6.06
N LYS A 338 29.55 34.98 -5.27
CA LYS A 338 29.58 34.94 -3.80
C LYS A 338 28.50 34.05 -3.16
N LYS A 339 27.54 33.52 -3.93
CA LYS A 339 26.37 32.77 -3.41
C LYS A 339 26.22 31.34 -3.95
N VAL A 340 27.20 30.82 -4.70
CA VAL A 340 27.09 29.53 -5.43
C VAL A 340 26.97 28.28 -4.52
N THR A 341 27.13 28.38 -3.21
CA THR A 341 27.48 27.20 -2.41
C THR A 341 26.32 26.28 -2.00
N PHE A 342 25.07 26.64 -2.28
CA PHE A 342 23.93 26.03 -1.58
C PHE A 342 22.74 25.62 -2.43
N ASP A 343 22.82 25.72 -3.75
CA ASP A 343 21.77 25.24 -4.66
C ASP A 343 22.41 24.32 -5.70
N LEU A 344 21.84 23.13 -5.88
CA LEU A 344 22.41 22.12 -6.77
C LEU A 344 22.47 22.60 -8.23
N SER A 345 21.46 23.31 -8.73
CA SER A 345 21.43 23.82 -10.10
C SER A 345 22.53 24.87 -10.34
N LYS A 346 22.77 25.75 -9.36
CA LYS A 346 23.86 26.75 -9.41
C LYS A 346 25.23 26.12 -9.31
N LEU A 347 25.38 25.13 -8.44
CA LEU A 347 26.62 24.36 -8.31
C LEU A 347 26.96 23.68 -9.64
N LEU A 348 26.01 22.95 -10.24
CA LEU A 348 26.19 22.29 -11.52
C LEU A 348 26.45 23.28 -12.64
N GLY A 349 25.70 24.38 -12.71
CA GLY A 349 25.91 25.45 -13.70
C GLY A 349 27.33 26.03 -13.65
N SER A 350 27.89 26.21 -12.45
CA SER A 350 29.27 26.68 -12.27
C SER A 350 30.32 25.64 -12.65
N LEU A 351 30.05 24.36 -12.38
CA LEU A 351 30.95 23.25 -12.72
C LEU A 351 31.01 23.02 -14.24
N LEU A 352 29.87 23.06 -14.93
CA LEU A 352 29.82 22.81 -16.37
C LEU A 352 30.51 23.89 -17.20
N GLN A 353 30.68 25.11 -16.66
CA GLN A 353 31.45 26.18 -17.28
C GLN A 353 32.96 25.99 -17.18
N GLN A 354 33.43 25.03 -16.39
CA GLN A 354 34.85 24.71 -16.37
C GLN A 354 35.23 24.09 -17.71
N SER A 355 36.20 24.71 -18.40
CA SER A 355 36.61 24.37 -19.77
C SER A 355 37.00 22.90 -20.02
N GLU A 356 37.26 22.13 -18.96
CA GLU A 356 37.54 20.70 -19.03
C GLU A 356 36.25 19.86 -19.11
N ILE A 357 35.19 20.28 -18.41
CA ILE A 357 33.92 19.55 -18.33
C ILE A 357 33.06 19.85 -19.55
N GLU A 358 33.04 21.08 -20.04
CA GLU A 358 32.28 21.48 -21.25
C GLU A 358 32.65 20.60 -22.46
N LYS A 359 33.93 20.23 -22.60
CA LYS A 359 34.44 19.37 -23.66
C LYS A 359 33.93 17.92 -23.60
N LEU A 360 33.42 17.49 -22.44
CA LEU A 360 32.87 16.15 -22.23
C LEU A 360 31.36 16.08 -22.53
N ILE A 361 30.71 17.24 -22.71
CA ILE A 361 29.27 17.31 -23.00
C ILE A 361 29.06 17.11 -24.50
N THR A 362 28.55 15.93 -24.87
CA THR A 362 28.16 15.62 -26.24
C THR A 362 26.65 15.70 -26.41
N PRO A 363 26.15 16.17 -27.58
CA PRO A 363 24.72 16.11 -27.88
C PRO A 363 24.19 14.67 -27.80
N ILE A 364 22.95 14.52 -27.35
CA ILE A 364 22.27 13.22 -27.32
C ILE A 364 22.24 12.67 -28.76
N PRO A 365 22.78 11.46 -29.01
CA PRO A 365 22.79 10.89 -30.35
C PRO A 365 21.35 10.66 -30.82
N PRO A 366 21.07 10.79 -32.13
CA PRO A 366 19.79 10.33 -32.68
C PRO A 366 19.63 8.84 -32.37
N HIS A 367 18.39 8.40 -32.17
CA HIS A 367 18.10 7.00 -31.88
C HIS A 367 18.57 6.14 -33.06
N SER A 368 19.65 5.41 -32.86
CA SER A 368 20.12 4.42 -33.81
C SER A 368 19.15 3.25 -33.74
N GLY A 369 18.33 3.06 -34.77
CA GLY A 369 17.34 1.98 -34.90
C GLY A 369 17.93 0.57 -34.94
N VAL A 370 18.76 0.20 -33.96
CA VAL A 370 19.34 -1.12 -33.74
C VAL A 370 18.63 -1.75 -32.55
N ASP A 371 17.32 -1.86 -32.69
CA ASP A 371 16.53 -2.99 -32.20
C ASP A 371 15.24 -3.03 -33.04
N SER A 372 15.39 -2.98 -34.37
CA SER A 372 14.46 -3.65 -35.29
C SER A 372 14.74 -5.16 -35.29
N GLY A 373 14.86 -5.75 -34.09
CA GLY A 373 14.36 -7.08 -33.94
C GLY A 373 12.85 -6.93 -34.08
N ASP A 374 12.28 -7.47 -35.16
CA ASP A 374 10.90 -7.90 -35.22
C ASP A 374 10.64 -8.87 -34.05
N LYS A 375 10.63 -8.37 -32.82
CA LYS A 375 9.56 -8.75 -31.93
C LYS A 375 8.39 -8.01 -32.52
N GLN A 376 7.72 -8.66 -33.48
CA GLN A 376 6.27 -8.50 -33.56
C GLN A 376 5.83 -8.48 -32.10
N GLU A 377 5.44 -7.30 -31.62
CA GLU A 377 4.47 -7.25 -30.55
C GLU A 377 3.33 -8.06 -31.13
N GLN A 378 3.33 -9.36 -30.82
CA GLN A 378 2.10 -10.08 -30.65
C GLN A 378 1.37 -9.17 -29.70
N THR A 379 0.48 -8.37 -30.28
CA THR A 379 -0.55 -7.68 -29.55
C THR A 379 -1.12 -8.79 -28.71
N LYS A 380 -0.70 -8.85 -27.44
CA LYS A 380 -1.36 -9.70 -26.46
C LYS A 380 -2.82 -9.36 -26.71
N PRO A 381 -3.67 -10.34 -27.05
CA PRO A 381 -5.06 -10.05 -27.34
C PRO A 381 -5.51 -9.14 -26.21
N SER A 382 -5.80 -7.88 -26.55
CA SER A 382 -6.34 -6.93 -25.60
C SER A 382 -7.70 -7.51 -25.34
N TYR A 383 -7.77 -8.41 -24.36
CA TYR A 383 -9.02 -8.90 -23.88
C TYR A 383 -9.75 -7.63 -23.48
N PRO A 384 -10.91 -7.32 -24.09
CA PRO A 384 -11.72 -6.24 -23.58
C PRO A 384 -11.84 -6.53 -22.10
N PHE A 385 -11.43 -5.56 -21.27
CA PHE A 385 -11.73 -5.60 -19.85
C PHE A 385 -13.20 -6.03 -19.80
N PRO A 386 -13.55 -7.16 -19.15
CA PRO A 386 -14.94 -7.54 -19.06
C PRO A 386 -15.60 -6.33 -18.44
N GLY A 387 -16.35 -5.56 -19.24
CA GLY A 387 -17.07 -4.41 -18.73
C GLY A 387 -17.84 -4.95 -17.54
N ILE A 388 -17.83 -4.22 -16.42
CA ILE A 388 -18.63 -4.57 -15.25
C ILE A 388 -20.02 -4.89 -15.80
N SER A 389 -20.33 -6.19 -15.89
CA SER A 389 -21.44 -6.60 -16.72
C SER A 389 -22.69 -6.14 -15.98
N PRO A 390 -23.61 -5.41 -16.61
CA PRO A 390 -24.81 -4.94 -15.94
C PRO A 390 -25.76 -6.09 -15.52
N HIS A 391 -25.37 -7.36 -15.72
CA HIS A 391 -26.23 -8.54 -15.65
C HIS A 391 -25.77 -9.68 -14.74
N THR A 392 -24.82 -9.49 -13.83
CA THR A 392 -24.77 -10.40 -12.68
C THR A 392 -25.81 -9.99 -11.66
N GLU A 393 -27.06 -10.34 -11.91
CA GLU A 393 -28.05 -10.47 -10.85
C GLU A 393 -27.43 -11.31 -9.72
N ARG A 394 -27.65 -10.86 -8.48
CA ARG A 394 -27.10 -11.42 -7.24
C ARG A 394 -27.26 -12.95 -7.11
N THR A 395 -28.17 -13.54 -7.89
CA THR A 395 -28.53 -14.96 -7.98
C THR A 395 -27.58 -15.80 -8.84
N GLN A 396 -26.72 -15.20 -9.67
CA GLN A 396 -25.81 -15.92 -10.58
C GLN A 396 -24.32 -15.75 -10.25
N ARG A 397 -23.96 -15.28 -9.05
CA ARG A 397 -22.56 -15.30 -8.62
C ARG A 397 -22.14 -16.74 -8.33
N ILE A 398 -21.31 -17.30 -9.21
CA ILE A 398 -20.54 -18.51 -8.91
C ILE A 398 -19.55 -18.13 -7.81
N ALA A 399 -19.88 -18.46 -6.56
CA ALA A 399 -18.97 -18.28 -5.44
C ALA A 399 -17.92 -19.39 -5.47
N ILE A 400 -16.73 -19.07 -5.97
CA ILE A 400 -15.57 -19.97 -5.86
C ILE A 400 -15.05 -19.86 -4.43
N LYS A 401 -15.30 -20.89 -3.61
CA LYS A 401 -14.73 -21.00 -2.27
C LYS A 401 -13.20 -21.18 -2.41
N ARG A 402 -12.41 -20.12 -2.24
CA ARG A 402 -10.93 -20.14 -2.37
C ARG A 402 -10.20 -20.85 -1.21
N THR A 403 -10.91 -21.63 -0.39
CA THR A 403 -10.34 -22.40 0.72
C THR A 403 -9.40 -23.50 0.22
N GLY A 404 -9.68 -24.06 -0.97
CA GLY A 404 -8.85 -25.11 -1.58
C GLY A 404 -7.51 -24.65 -2.17
N SER A 405 -7.17 -23.36 -2.13
CA SER A 405 -5.89 -22.84 -2.65
C SER A 405 -4.66 -23.50 -1.99
N GLN A 406 -4.81 -24.00 -0.77
CA GLN A 406 -3.76 -24.73 -0.07
C GLN A 406 -3.50 -26.14 -0.67
N ALA A 407 -4.50 -26.79 -1.26
CA ALA A 407 -4.34 -28.12 -1.87
C ALA A 407 -3.53 -28.10 -3.18
N TYR A 408 -3.42 -26.93 -3.82
CA TYR A 408 -2.66 -26.73 -5.07
C TYR A 408 -1.25 -26.15 -4.86
N LYS A 409 -0.75 -26.05 -3.61
CA LYS A 409 0.64 -25.66 -3.35
C LYS A 409 1.60 -26.76 -3.89
N GLU A 410 2.66 -26.35 -4.57
CA GLU A 410 3.61 -27.27 -5.26
C GLU A 410 4.31 -28.28 -4.34
N ASN A 411 4.34 -28.06 -3.01
CA ASN A 411 5.07 -28.92 -2.08
C ASN A 411 4.16 -29.93 -1.37
N ARG A 412 4.12 -31.17 -1.87
CA ARG A 412 3.31 -32.30 -1.37
C ARG A 412 3.45 -32.55 0.14
N SER A 413 4.64 -32.38 0.71
CA SER A 413 4.90 -32.65 2.14
C SER A 413 4.24 -31.62 3.05
N ILE A 414 4.23 -30.34 2.65
CA ILE A 414 3.59 -29.26 3.40
C ILE A 414 2.07 -29.41 3.33
N ARG A 415 1.54 -29.74 2.14
CA ARG A 415 0.12 -30.02 1.94
C ARG A 415 -0.36 -31.18 2.81
N PHE A 416 0.37 -32.30 2.78
CA PHE A 416 0.05 -33.48 3.58
C PHE A 416 0.03 -33.14 5.08
N GLY A 417 1.03 -32.41 5.57
CA GLY A 417 1.09 -32.00 6.97
C GLY A 417 -0.08 -31.11 7.40
N SER A 418 -0.43 -30.10 6.59
CA SER A 418 -1.58 -29.22 6.89
C SER A 418 -2.92 -29.96 6.85
N ALA A 419 -3.12 -30.84 5.85
CA ALA A 419 -4.33 -31.64 5.73
C ALA A 419 -4.49 -32.62 6.90
N MET A 420 -3.41 -33.32 7.28
CA MET A 420 -3.44 -34.27 8.39
C MET A 420 -3.64 -33.58 9.75
N HIS A 421 -3.03 -32.43 9.97
CA HIS A 421 -3.24 -31.63 11.18
C HIS A 421 -4.73 -31.24 11.32
N TYR A 422 -5.33 -30.77 10.23
CA TYR A 422 -6.74 -30.44 10.18
C TYR A 422 -7.67 -31.64 10.42
N ILE A 423 -7.40 -32.78 9.76
CA ILE A 423 -8.20 -33.98 9.95
C ILE A 423 -8.13 -34.46 11.41
N LEU A 424 -6.94 -34.46 12.02
CA LEU A 424 -6.76 -34.88 13.42
C LEU A 424 -7.42 -33.95 14.43
N SER A 425 -7.63 -32.67 14.11
CA SER A 425 -8.34 -31.75 15.01
C SER A 425 -9.86 -31.94 14.97
N LEU A 426 -10.40 -32.52 13.89
CA LEU A 426 -11.81 -32.88 13.76
C LEU A 426 -12.17 -34.23 14.41
N ILE A 427 -11.21 -35.16 14.49
CA ILE A 427 -11.44 -36.50 15.04
C ILE A 427 -11.48 -36.41 16.57
N ASN A 428 -12.54 -36.84 17.24
CA ASN A 428 -12.53 -37.03 18.71
C ASN A 428 -12.33 -38.50 19.07
N THR A 429 -13.01 -39.38 18.34
CA THR A 429 -13.03 -40.83 18.53
C THR A 429 -12.66 -41.57 17.24
N HIS A 430 -12.39 -42.87 17.34
CA HIS A 430 -12.12 -43.72 16.17
C HIS A 430 -13.21 -43.71 15.09
N HIS A 431 -14.46 -43.42 15.46
CA HIS A 431 -15.59 -43.41 14.53
C HIS A 431 -15.69 -42.11 13.70
N ASP A 432 -14.93 -41.07 14.07
CA ASP A 432 -15.00 -39.76 13.40
C ASP A 432 -14.11 -39.67 12.15
N VAL A 433 -13.27 -40.67 11.89
CA VAL A 433 -12.25 -40.64 10.83
C VAL A 433 -12.88 -40.41 9.45
N ASP A 434 -13.91 -41.18 9.10
CA ASP A 434 -14.54 -41.09 7.77
C ASP A 434 -15.18 -39.71 7.55
N ASN A 435 -15.89 -39.20 8.57
CA ASN A 435 -16.53 -37.89 8.52
C ASN A 435 -15.50 -36.75 8.46
N ALA A 436 -14.42 -36.83 9.23
CA ALA A 436 -13.35 -35.83 9.24
C ALA A 436 -12.62 -35.76 7.88
N VAL A 437 -12.35 -36.91 7.27
CA VAL A 437 -11.72 -36.96 5.93
C VAL A 437 -12.67 -36.43 4.85
N GLU A 438 -13.96 -36.76 4.91
CA GLU A 438 -14.97 -36.21 3.99
C GLU A 438 -15.11 -34.69 4.14
N GLN A 439 -15.08 -34.18 5.36
CA GLN A 439 -15.09 -32.74 5.60
C GLN A 439 -13.84 -32.07 5.01
N ALA A 440 -12.65 -32.63 5.23
CA ALA A 440 -11.41 -32.14 4.64
C ALA A 440 -11.41 -32.17 3.11
N LEU A 441 -12.05 -33.16 2.50
CA LEU A 441 -12.25 -33.25 1.05
C LEU A 441 -13.18 -32.14 0.55
N ASN A 442 -14.33 -31.94 1.21
CA ASN A 442 -15.33 -30.93 0.84
C ASN A 442 -14.82 -29.49 1.00
N GLU A 443 -13.91 -29.28 1.94
CA GLU A 443 -13.25 -27.98 2.14
C GLU A 443 -12.03 -27.76 1.24
N GLY A 444 -11.65 -28.77 0.46
CA GLY A 444 -10.53 -28.72 -0.47
C GLY A 444 -9.17 -28.74 0.22
N ALA A 445 -9.06 -29.27 1.43
CA ALA A 445 -7.79 -29.53 2.10
C ALA A 445 -7.12 -30.81 1.57
N LEU A 446 -7.91 -31.73 1.00
CA LEU A 446 -7.47 -33.01 0.45
C LEU A 446 -7.87 -33.17 -1.02
N LEU A 447 -7.06 -33.89 -1.82
CA LEU A 447 -7.46 -34.36 -3.14
C LEU A 447 -8.29 -35.65 -3.05
N ARG A 448 -9.24 -35.83 -3.98
CA ARG A 448 -10.11 -37.02 -4.03
C ARG A 448 -9.31 -38.33 -4.16
N GLU A 449 -8.19 -38.29 -4.88
CA GLU A 449 -7.28 -39.43 -5.07
C GLU A 449 -6.58 -39.87 -3.78
N GLU A 450 -6.43 -38.98 -2.79
CA GLU A 450 -5.71 -39.25 -1.54
C GLU A 450 -6.61 -39.80 -0.43
N LYS A 451 -7.94 -39.71 -0.61
CA LYS A 451 -8.95 -40.05 0.40
C LYS A 451 -8.75 -41.46 0.96
N GLU A 452 -8.75 -42.47 0.10
CA GLU A 452 -8.69 -43.87 0.51
C GLU A 452 -7.40 -44.18 1.28
N SER A 453 -6.27 -43.68 0.78
CA SER A 453 -4.97 -43.87 1.42
C SER A 453 -4.86 -43.27 2.83
N ILE A 454 -5.51 -42.12 3.06
CA ILE A 454 -5.46 -41.43 4.35
C ILE A 454 -6.40 -42.06 5.36
N VAL A 455 -7.58 -42.51 4.93
CA VAL A 455 -8.49 -43.26 5.80
C VAL A 455 -7.81 -44.52 6.32
N GLU A 456 -7.19 -45.31 5.43
CA GLU A 456 -6.49 -46.54 5.80
C GLU A 456 -5.31 -46.24 6.75
N TYR A 457 -4.52 -45.20 6.44
CA TYR A 457 -3.40 -44.78 7.28
C TYR A 457 -3.85 -44.33 8.68
N LEU A 458 -4.88 -43.50 8.79
CA LEU A 458 -5.40 -43.02 10.07
C LEU A 458 -6.02 -44.16 10.89
N GLN A 459 -6.80 -45.05 10.27
CA GLN A 459 -7.36 -46.21 10.97
C GLN A 459 -6.26 -47.12 11.54
N LYS A 460 -5.18 -47.35 10.78
CA LYS A 460 -4.03 -48.12 11.24
C LYS A 460 -3.28 -47.45 12.39
N GLU A 461 -3.04 -46.15 12.32
CA GLU A 461 -2.30 -45.43 13.35
C GLU A 461 -3.12 -45.25 14.64
N LEU A 462 -4.42 -44.98 14.50
CA LEU A 462 -5.33 -44.84 15.62
C LEU A 462 -5.57 -46.17 16.35
N SER A 463 -5.55 -47.31 15.65
CA SER A 463 -5.72 -48.63 16.27
C SER A 463 -4.52 -49.14 17.08
N ARG A 464 -3.40 -48.39 17.11
CA ARG A 464 -2.25 -48.72 17.97
C ARG A 464 -2.65 -48.68 19.44
N PRO A 465 -2.26 -49.67 20.28
CA PRO A 465 -2.72 -49.75 21.67
C PRO A 465 -2.49 -48.48 22.51
N GLU A 466 -1.36 -47.80 22.32
CA GLU A 466 -1.02 -46.56 23.02
C GLU A 466 -1.87 -45.37 22.56
N VAL A 467 -2.23 -45.33 21.27
CA VAL A 467 -3.00 -44.25 20.65
C VAL A 467 -4.49 -44.45 20.85
N ALA A 468 -4.98 -45.68 20.84
CA ALA A 468 -6.39 -46.01 21.01
C ALA A 468 -6.96 -45.43 22.33
N LEU A 469 -6.13 -45.36 23.37
CA LEU A 469 -6.49 -44.72 24.63
C LEU A 469 -6.77 -43.20 24.48
N TRP A 470 -6.03 -42.51 23.59
CA TRP A 470 -6.17 -41.07 23.35
C TRP A 470 -7.42 -40.69 22.55
N PHE A 471 -8.06 -41.68 21.91
CA PHE A 471 -9.27 -41.55 21.09
C PHE A 471 -10.42 -42.42 21.61
N SER A 472 -10.32 -42.85 22.87
CA SER A 472 -11.39 -43.58 23.56
C SER A 472 -12.60 -42.67 23.83
N PRO A 473 -13.84 -43.17 23.75
CA PRO A 473 -15.02 -42.41 24.14
C PRO A 473 -15.08 -42.10 25.65
N GLU A 474 -14.27 -42.76 26.47
CA GLU A 474 -14.25 -42.59 27.93
C GLU A 474 -13.40 -41.39 28.40
N VAL A 475 -12.60 -40.80 27.52
CA VAL A 475 -11.73 -39.66 27.84
C VAL A 475 -12.32 -38.35 27.34
N GLN A 476 -12.06 -37.26 28.06
CA GLN A 476 -12.45 -35.93 27.62
C GLN A 476 -11.36 -35.34 26.73
N VAL A 477 -11.73 -34.93 25.51
CA VAL A 477 -10.79 -34.42 24.50
C VAL A 477 -10.97 -32.91 24.33
N PHE A 478 -9.85 -32.18 24.28
CA PHE A 478 -9.78 -30.78 23.92
C PHE A 478 -8.81 -30.60 22.75
N ASN A 479 -9.34 -30.55 21.53
CA ASN A 479 -8.56 -30.30 20.32
C ASN A 479 -8.37 -28.80 20.11
N GLU A 480 -7.15 -28.39 19.79
CA GLU A 480 -6.77 -27.01 19.52
C GLU A 480 -7.36 -25.95 20.48
N GLN A 481 -7.46 -26.27 21.77
CA GLN A 481 -8.03 -25.36 22.77
C GLN A 481 -6.95 -24.44 23.34
N THR A 482 -7.20 -23.13 23.36
CA THR A 482 -6.24 -22.15 23.90
C THR A 482 -6.21 -22.16 25.43
N ILE A 483 -5.02 -22.33 26.01
CA ILE A 483 -4.76 -22.16 27.44
C ILE A 483 -4.59 -20.67 27.73
N LEU A 484 -5.48 -20.12 28.57
CA LEU A 484 -5.48 -18.71 28.97
C LEU A 484 -4.60 -18.50 30.22
N LEU A 485 -3.74 -17.48 30.18
CA LEU A 485 -2.90 -17.07 31.31
C LEU A 485 -3.39 -15.71 31.83
N SER A 486 -3.69 -15.62 33.13
CA SER A 486 -4.34 -14.44 33.74
C SER A 486 -3.51 -13.15 33.72
N LEU A 487 -2.21 -13.21 33.44
CA LEU A 487 -1.27 -12.10 33.57
C LEU A 487 -0.33 -11.91 32.36
N GLN A 488 -0.55 -12.61 31.23
CA GLN A 488 0.34 -12.56 30.06
C GLN A 488 -0.46 -12.50 28.75
N SER A 489 0.04 -11.73 27.78
CA SER A 489 -0.51 -11.64 26.41
C SER A 489 -0.20 -12.85 25.53
N HIS A 490 0.52 -13.85 26.05
CA HIS A 490 0.92 -15.03 25.30
C HIS A 490 -0.11 -16.15 25.49
N THR A 491 -0.63 -16.67 24.38
CA THR A 491 -1.53 -17.81 24.34
C THR A 491 -0.78 -19.08 23.95
N TYR A 492 -1.19 -20.21 24.52
CA TYR A 492 -0.63 -21.53 24.23
C TYR A 492 -1.74 -22.44 23.74
N ARG A 493 -1.57 -23.04 22.56
CA ARG A 493 -2.58 -23.88 21.91
C ARG A 493 -1.94 -25.23 21.56
N PRO A 494 -2.04 -26.25 22.44
CA PRO A 494 -1.65 -27.61 22.09
C PRO A 494 -2.60 -28.20 21.05
N ASP A 495 -2.11 -29.14 20.24
CA ASP A 495 -2.92 -29.79 19.20
C ASP A 495 -4.04 -30.64 19.82
N ARG A 496 -3.72 -31.43 20.86
CA ARG A 496 -4.69 -32.22 21.62
C ARG A 496 -4.35 -32.30 23.10
N ILE A 497 -5.36 -32.16 23.95
CA ILE A 497 -5.31 -32.55 25.37
C ILE A 497 -6.36 -33.62 25.61
N VAL A 498 -5.95 -34.70 26.29
CA VAL A 498 -6.82 -35.78 26.73
C VAL A 498 -6.85 -35.80 28.25
N VAL A 499 -8.03 -35.76 28.84
CA VAL A 499 -8.21 -35.84 30.30
C VAL A 499 -8.94 -37.13 30.64
N THR A 500 -8.33 -37.96 31.49
CA THR A 500 -8.91 -39.23 31.93
C THR A 500 -9.92 -39.01 33.07
N PRO A 501 -10.84 -39.97 33.31
CA PRO A 501 -11.76 -39.92 34.45
C PRO A 501 -11.07 -39.81 35.82
N GLN A 502 -9.79 -40.22 35.92
CA GLN A 502 -8.96 -40.11 37.13
C GLN A 502 -8.25 -38.75 37.27
N ASN A 503 -8.64 -37.75 36.47
CA ASN A 503 -8.07 -36.39 36.45
C ASN A 503 -6.59 -36.33 36.03
N GLU A 504 -6.13 -37.28 35.22
CA GLU A 504 -4.82 -37.23 34.57
C GLU A 504 -4.93 -36.52 33.22
N ALA A 505 -3.95 -35.67 32.88
CA ALA A 505 -3.91 -34.96 31.60
C ALA A 505 -2.77 -35.49 30.71
N ILE A 506 -3.09 -35.71 29.44
CA ILE A 506 -2.13 -36.12 28.42
C ILE A 506 -2.15 -35.05 27.33
N VAL A 507 -1.02 -34.41 27.08
CA VAL A 507 -0.87 -33.44 25.98
C VAL A 507 -0.13 -34.07 24.81
N ILE A 508 -0.68 -33.92 23.61
CA ILE A 508 -0.16 -34.50 22.37
C ILE A 508 0.00 -33.37 21.35
N ASP A 509 1.16 -33.31 20.72
CA ASP A 509 1.50 -32.30 19.72
C ASP A 509 1.99 -33.01 18.46
N TYR A 510 1.32 -32.77 17.34
CA TYR A 510 1.53 -33.47 16.07
C TYR A 510 2.63 -32.78 15.26
N LYS A 511 3.50 -33.57 14.62
CA LYS A 511 4.62 -33.07 13.81
C LYS A 511 4.73 -33.83 12.49
N PHE A 512 4.79 -33.09 11.39
CA PHE A 512 4.81 -33.65 10.02
C PHE A 512 6.13 -33.41 9.28
N GLY A 513 7.18 -33.03 10.01
CA GLY A 513 8.49 -32.69 9.47
C GLY A 513 9.62 -33.21 10.36
N LYS A 514 10.86 -32.79 10.08
CA LYS A 514 12.05 -33.26 10.81
C LYS A 514 11.96 -32.91 12.31
N PRO A 515 12.40 -33.80 13.22
CA PRO A 515 12.45 -33.52 14.65
C PRO A 515 13.31 -32.30 14.97
N LEU A 516 12.78 -31.38 15.78
CA LEU A 516 13.50 -30.19 16.22
C LEU A 516 13.53 -30.11 17.76
N PRO A 517 14.66 -29.74 18.39
CA PRO A 517 14.76 -29.62 19.84
C PRO A 517 13.78 -28.63 20.49
N ARG A 518 13.21 -27.71 19.71
CA ARG A 518 12.18 -26.76 20.19
C ARG A 518 10.84 -27.43 20.53
N TYR A 519 10.50 -28.54 19.87
CA TYR A 519 9.23 -29.24 20.08
C TYR A 519 9.14 -29.87 21.46
N ARG A 520 10.25 -30.44 21.96
CA ARG A 520 10.34 -30.95 23.33
C ARG A 520 10.06 -29.85 24.36
N ARG A 521 10.69 -28.69 24.19
CA ARG A 521 10.49 -27.52 25.07
C ARG A 521 9.06 -27.01 25.06
N GLN A 522 8.38 -27.08 23.91
CA GLN A 522 6.99 -26.69 23.75
C GLN A 522 6.06 -27.62 24.56
N VAL A 523 6.20 -28.93 24.40
CA VAL A 523 5.40 -29.93 25.15
C VAL A 523 5.68 -29.86 26.64
N GLN A 524 6.94 -29.73 27.07
CA GLN A 524 7.29 -29.53 28.48
C GLN A 524 6.61 -28.31 29.10
N ARG A 525 6.50 -27.22 28.32
CA ARG A 525 5.80 -26.01 28.78
C ARG A 525 4.30 -26.25 28.91
N TYR A 526 3.68 -26.97 27.97
CA TYR A 526 2.28 -27.38 28.10
C TYR A 526 2.06 -28.24 29.35
N MET A 527 2.95 -29.21 29.60
CA MET A 527 2.87 -30.06 30.80
C MET A 527 2.93 -29.25 32.09
N GLN A 528 3.82 -28.25 32.16
CA GLN A 528 3.91 -27.34 33.30
C GLN A 528 2.64 -26.52 33.50
N LEU A 529 2.03 -26.03 32.42
CA LEU A 529 0.79 -25.26 32.49
C LEU A 529 -0.37 -26.12 32.99
N LEU A 530 -0.52 -27.33 32.44
CA LEU A 530 -1.55 -28.28 32.88
C LEU A 530 -1.34 -28.68 34.34
N SER A 531 -0.10 -28.93 34.77
CA SER A 531 0.18 -29.25 36.18
C SER A 531 -0.23 -28.10 37.11
N LYS A 532 0.01 -26.83 36.72
CA LYS A 532 -0.46 -25.65 37.47
C LYS A 532 -1.98 -25.50 37.50
N MET A 533 -2.71 -26.09 36.56
CA MET A 533 -4.17 -26.11 36.53
C MET A 533 -4.78 -27.15 37.49
N GLY A 534 -3.96 -28.00 38.13
CA GLY A 534 -4.41 -28.93 39.18
C GLY A 534 -4.68 -30.37 38.73
N TYR A 535 -4.19 -30.79 37.55
CA TYR A 535 -4.25 -32.19 37.12
C TYR A 535 -3.29 -33.07 37.95
N SER A 536 -3.74 -34.27 38.32
CA SER A 536 -3.06 -35.16 39.29
C SER A 536 -1.76 -35.75 38.73
N ALA A 537 -1.76 -36.09 37.44
CA ALA A 537 -0.59 -36.52 36.68
C ALA A 537 -0.65 -35.92 35.27
N VAL A 538 0.51 -35.50 34.75
CA VAL A 538 0.61 -34.91 33.41
C VAL A 538 1.65 -35.63 32.57
N ARG A 539 1.25 -36.17 31.42
CA ARG A 539 2.12 -36.82 30.44
C ARG A 539 2.14 -36.04 29.12
N GLY A 540 3.27 -36.03 28.44
CA GLY A 540 3.45 -35.29 27.18
C GLY A 540 4.00 -36.18 26.09
N TYR A 541 3.44 -36.08 24.88
CA TYR A 541 3.87 -36.85 23.72
C TYR A 541 4.08 -35.94 22.50
N LEU A 542 5.15 -36.21 21.76
CA LEU A 542 5.33 -35.72 20.39
C LEU A 542 5.00 -36.86 19.44
N TRP A 543 4.08 -36.61 18.52
CA TRP A 543 3.69 -37.60 17.53
C TRP A 543 4.12 -37.17 16.13
N TYR A 544 5.15 -37.83 15.63
CA TYR A 544 5.73 -37.58 14.31
C TYR A 544 5.07 -38.45 13.25
N PHE A 545 4.48 -37.83 12.23
CA PHE A 545 3.92 -38.51 11.07
C PHE A 545 4.91 -38.43 9.90
N ALA A 546 5.28 -39.58 9.36
CA ALA A 546 5.97 -39.70 8.07
C ALA A 546 5.06 -40.40 7.05
N SER A 547 5.45 -40.40 5.78
CA SER A 547 4.63 -40.94 4.68
C SER A 547 4.35 -42.45 4.75
N GLU A 548 5.15 -43.21 5.51
CA GLU A 548 5.03 -44.68 5.59
C GLU A 548 4.79 -45.21 7.02
N SER A 549 5.12 -44.43 8.05
CA SER A 549 4.97 -44.83 9.47
C SER A 549 5.00 -43.62 10.41
N SER A 550 4.33 -43.71 11.55
CA SER A 550 4.42 -42.70 12.60
C SER A 550 5.33 -43.12 13.78
N GLN A 551 6.01 -42.16 14.39
CA GLN A 551 6.83 -42.33 15.59
C GLN A 551 6.28 -41.49 16.74
N ILE A 552 6.15 -42.11 17.91
CA ILE A 552 5.73 -41.43 19.14
C ILE A 552 6.95 -41.29 20.05
N GLU A 553 7.14 -40.10 20.59
CA GLU A 553 8.18 -39.79 21.55
C GLU A 553 7.53 -39.28 22.85
N GLU A 554 7.71 -40.02 23.94
CA GLU A 554 7.30 -39.56 25.27
C GLU A 554 8.27 -38.51 25.80
N ILE A 555 7.73 -37.40 26.29
CA ILE A 555 8.49 -36.27 26.82
C ILE A 555 8.39 -36.26 28.34
N LEU A 556 9.54 -36.40 28.97
CA LEU A 556 9.66 -36.30 30.42
C LEU A 556 9.54 -34.83 30.87
N PRO A 557 8.93 -34.59 32.05
CA PRO A 557 8.85 -33.25 32.64
C PRO A 557 10.26 -32.67 32.84
N ALA A 558 10.40 -31.35 32.62
CA ALA A 558 11.67 -30.68 32.86
C ALA A 558 12.04 -30.77 34.36
N PRO A 559 13.32 -30.98 34.73
CA PRO A 559 13.74 -30.93 36.12
C PRO A 559 13.40 -29.55 36.69
N ASN A 560 12.81 -29.54 37.89
CA ASN A 560 12.49 -28.30 38.61
C ASN A 560 13.80 -27.52 38.84
N ASN A 561 13.94 -26.37 38.19
CA ASN A 561 14.94 -25.35 38.53
C ASN A 561 14.32 -24.32 39.47
#